data_AF-A0A952QQA3-F1
#
_entry.id   AF-A0A952QQA3-F1
#
_cell.length_a   1.000
_cell.length_b   1.000
_cell.length_c   1.000
_cell.angle_alpha   90.00
_cell.angle_beta   90.00
_cell.angle_gamma   90.00
#
_symmetry.space_group_name_H-M   'P 1'
#
loop_
_entity.id
_entity.type
_entity.pdbx_description
1 polymer ?
#
loop_
_entity_poly.entity_id
_entity_poly.type
_entity_poly.pdbx_seq_one_letter_code
_entity_poly.pdbx_strand_id
1 'polypeptide(L)'
;MRVNDGSVGRRGQTHAVVGLVIGAMALAISGPAWAIDVKLSPEDAKKALEAGRAPMEKAASPEDVKKILQQASLVTRVGADPEKDPCGASAILRTKRYRLEAFGRQEAAESKKQKKDVRMPDEFIQKVVDMPNMEVEVQLCGDDEYFAEKADIVFQQKGKNIRPVDLSPADRGRKNDGTGPAYRSRFTARFGYESFDPHAKTTIIVTLQDGQTMQFDADFAQVK
;
A
#
# COMPACT_ATOMS: atom_id res chain seq x y z
N MET A 1 14.24 -78.73 -49.44
CA MET A 1 14.28 -79.22 -48.05
C MET A 1 14.27 -78.01 -47.12
N ARG A 2 13.52 -78.10 -46.01
CA ARG A 2 13.40 -77.15 -44.89
C ARG A 2 14.80 -76.73 -44.39
N VAL A 3 15.01 -75.57 -43.76
CA VAL A 3 14.64 -75.29 -42.36
C VAL A 3 14.71 -73.78 -42.07
N ASN A 4 13.69 -73.29 -41.37
CA ASN A 4 13.63 -72.04 -40.60
C ASN A 4 14.65 -72.08 -39.44
N ASP A 5 15.34 -70.98 -39.17
CA ASP A 5 15.60 -70.58 -37.77
C ASP A 5 15.96 -69.10 -37.68
N GLY A 6 15.44 -68.39 -36.68
CA GLY A 6 15.72 -66.96 -36.48
C GLY A 6 14.69 -66.23 -35.62
N SER A 7 14.64 -66.60 -34.34
CA SER A 7 13.92 -65.98 -33.22
C SER A 7 13.94 -64.44 -33.16
N VAL A 8 12.77 -63.79 -33.00
CA VAL A 8 12.25 -63.13 -31.77
C VAL A 8 13.15 -62.04 -31.15
N GLY A 9 12.63 -60.80 -31.08
CA GLY A 9 13.15 -59.76 -30.19
C GLY A 9 12.39 -58.44 -30.32
N ARG A 10 11.53 -58.15 -29.34
CA ARG A 10 10.55 -57.05 -29.26
C ARG A 10 11.11 -55.89 -28.41
N ARG A 11 10.59 -54.68 -28.63
CA ARG A 11 10.77 -53.42 -27.85
C ARG A 11 12.09 -52.69 -28.09
N GLY A 12 12.15 -51.36 -28.13
CA GLY A 12 11.15 -50.33 -27.88
C GLY A 12 11.83 -48.98 -28.08
N GLN A 13 11.13 -48.04 -28.69
CA GLN A 13 11.57 -46.65 -28.82
C GLN A 13 11.75 -46.03 -27.43
N THR A 14 12.97 -45.61 -27.10
CA THR A 14 13.22 -44.70 -25.98
C THR A 14 13.33 -43.29 -26.53
N HIS A 15 12.23 -42.54 -26.49
CA HIS A 15 12.27 -41.08 -26.51
C HIS A 15 12.85 -40.61 -25.17
N ALA A 16 13.97 -39.90 -25.22
CA ALA A 16 14.52 -39.18 -24.10
C ALA A 16 13.56 -38.04 -23.72
N VAL A 17 12.89 -38.16 -22.58
CA VAL A 17 12.14 -37.05 -21.97
C VAL A 17 13.14 -36.24 -21.15
N VAL A 18 13.52 -35.08 -21.69
CA VAL A 18 14.23 -34.04 -20.94
C VAL A 18 13.26 -33.51 -19.88
N GLY A 19 13.46 -33.93 -18.64
CA GLY A 19 12.71 -33.45 -17.49
C GLY A 19 13.10 -32.00 -17.17
N LEU A 20 12.25 -31.07 -17.57
CA LEU A 20 12.33 -29.67 -17.20
C LEU A 20 11.79 -29.53 -15.77
N VAL A 21 12.69 -29.47 -14.78
CA VAL A 21 12.34 -29.18 -13.38
C VAL A 21 11.97 -27.71 -13.30
N ILE A 22 10.69 -27.40 -13.53
CA ILE A 22 10.11 -26.11 -13.16
C ILE A 22 10.03 -26.09 -11.63
N GLY A 23 10.98 -25.42 -11.00
CA GLY A 23 10.92 -25.11 -9.58
C GLY A 23 9.66 -24.30 -9.30
N ALA A 24 8.65 -24.93 -8.73
CA ALA A 24 7.47 -24.26 -8.21
C ALA A 24 7.92 -23.34 -7.08
N MET A 25 8.02 -22.04 -7.37
CA MET A 25 8.04 -21.00 -6.36
C MET A 25 6.75 -21.17 -5.56
N ALA A 26 6.87 -21.70 -4.35
CA ALA A 26 5.81 -21.67 -3.36
C ALA A 26 5.55 -20.20 -3.03
N LEU A 27 4.63 -19.57 -3.77
CA LEU A 27 3.94 -18.39 -3.31
C LEU A 27 3.20 -18.84 -2.06
N ALA A 28 3.74 -18.48 -0.88
CA ALA A 28 2.97 -18.51 0.34
C ALA A 28 1.72 -17.69 0.06
N ILE A 29 0.59 -18.36 -0.12
CA ILE A 29 -0.72 -17.73 -0.23
C ILE A 29 -1.02 -17.25 1.20
N SER A 30 -0.48 -16.09 1.57
CA SER A 30 -1.07 -15.30 2.63
C SER A 30 -2.47 -14.94 2.15
N GLY A 31 -3.49 -15.35 2.91
CA GLY A 31 -4.84 -14.85 2.68
C GLY A 31 -4.84 -13.31 2.64
N PRO A 32 -5.86 -12.68 2.03
CA PRO A 32 -5.92 -11.23 1.97
C PRO A 32 -5.99 -10.65 3.39
N ALA A 33 -4.84 -10.29 3.93
CA ALA A 33 -4.77 -9.49 5.15
C ALA A 33 -5.19 -8.07 4.75
N TRP A 34 -6.09 -7.50 5.51
CA TRP A 34 -6.68 -6.19 5.23
C TRP A 34 -5.67 -5.11 5.59
N ALA A 35 -5.63 -4.00 4.86
CA ALA A 35 -4.68 -2.93 5.15
C ALA A 35 -4.96 -2.27 6.51
N ILE A 36 -6.24 -2.19 6.88
CA ILE A 36 -6.72 -1.56 8.11
C ILE A 36 -7.00 -2.65 9.15
N ASP A 37 -5.94 -3.14 9.79
CA ASP A 37 -6.06 -4.05 10.92
C ASP A 37 -5.91 -3.30 12.25
N VAL A 38 -7.01 -3.22 12.99
CA VAL A 38 -7.06 -2.59 14.31
C VAL A 38 -6.28 -3.40 15.34
N LYS A 39 -6.35 -4.74 15.26
CA LYS A 39 -5.77 -5.69 16.21
C LYS A 39 -4.64 -6.49 15.56
N LEU A 40 -3.69 -5.77 14.99
CA LEU A 40 -2.53 -6.36 14.35
C LEU A 40 -1.69 -7.16 15.37
N SER A 41 -1.54 -8.47 15.15
CA SER A 41 -0.70 -9.33 15.99
C SER A 41 0.79 -9.01 15.79
N PRO A 42 1.67 -9.26 16.78
CA PRO A 42 3.12 -9.12 16.59
C PRO A 42 3.66 -9.95 15.43
N GLU A 43 3.13 -11.16 15.23
CA GLU A 43 3.52 -12.05 14.14
C GLU A 43 3.14 -11.47 12.78
N ASP A 44 1.92 -10.94 12.63
CA ASP A 44 1.48 -10.32 11.38
C ASP A 44 2.16 -8.97 11.15
N ALA A 45 2.54 -8.27 12.22
CA ALA A 45 3.36 -7.08 12.13
C ALA A 45 4.77 -7.37 11.59
N LYS A 46 5.39 -8.48 12.02
CA LYS A 46 6.66 -8.97 11.46
C LYS A 46 6.51 -9.32 9.98
N LYS A 47 5.45 -10.03 9.60
CA LYS A 47 5.16 -10.35 8.19
C LYS A 47 4.95 -9.09 7.35
N ALA A 48 4.27 -8.07 7.87
CA ALA A 48 4.09 -6.80 7.17
C ALA A 48 5.43 -6.11 6.92
N LEU A 49 6.32 -6.06 7.92
CA LEU A 49 7.66 -5.52 7.75
C LEU A 49 8.44 -6.29 6.66
N GLU A 50 8.43 -7.62 6.71
CA GLU A 50 9.06 -8.47 5.71
C GLU A 50 8.47 -8.28 4.30
N ALA A 51 7.16 -8.09 4.19
CA ALA A 51 6.47 -7.82 2.92
C ALA A 51 6.92 -6.50 2.30
N GLY A 52 7.18 -5.47 3.11
CA GLY A 52 7.79 -4.22 2.64
C GLY A 52 9.25 -4.39 2.22
N ARG A 53 10.02 -5.17 3.00
CA ARG A 53 11.45 -5.41 2.79
C ARG A 53 11.75 -6.19 1.52
N ALA A 54 11.08 -7.33 1.32
CA ALA A 54 11.39 -8.31 0.27
C ALA A 54 11.48 -7.74 -1.16
N PRO A 55 10.55 -6.89 -1.65
CA PRO A 55 10.68 -6.31 -2.98
C PRO A 55 11.85 -5.33 -3.07
N MET A 56 12.13 -4.58 -2.00
CA MET A 56 13.20 -3.59 -1.97
C MET A 56 14.60 -4.23 -1.96
N GLU A 57 14.77 -5.37 -1.27
CA GLU A 57 16.02 -6.15 -1.32
C GLU A 57 16.32 -6.67 -2.74
N LYS A 58 15.28 -7.04 -3.49
CA LYS A 58 15.38 -7.55 -4.87
C LYS A 58 15.55 -6.45 -5.93
N ALA A 59 15.30 -5.19 -5.58
CA ALA A 59 15.41 -4.08 -6.52
C ALA A 59 16.86 -3.92 -7.01
N ALA A 60 17.11 -4.06 -8.32
CA ALA A 60 18.45 -3.99 -8.88
C ALA A 60 18.80 -2.58 -9.39
N SER A 61 17.78 -1.77 -9.71
CA SER A 61 17.92 -0.45 -10.33
C SER A 61 17.11 0.64 -9.60
N PRO A 62 17.46 1.93 -9.78
CA PRO A 62 16.63 3.05 -9.33
C PRO A 62 15.19 3.00 -9.87
N GLU A 63 15.00 2.49 -11.08
CA GLU A 63 13.69 2.32 -11.72
C GLU A 63 12.84 1.27 -10.98
N ASP A 64 13.44 0.18 -10.51
CA ASP A 64 12.75 -0.82 -9.69
C ASP A 64 12.30 -0.22 -8.35
N VAL A 65 13.19 0.54 -7.70
CA VAL A 65 12.87 1.26 -6.45
C VAL A 65 11.69 2.20 -6.67
N LYS A 66 11.72 2.98 -7.76
CA LYS A 66 10.62 3.89 -8.11
C LYS A 66 9.30 3.14 -8.27
N LYS A 67 9.28 2.02 -9.01
CA LYS A 67 8.08 1.19 -9.19
C LYS A 67 7.54 0.64 -7.87
N ILE A 68 8.42 0.16 -6.99
CA ILE A 68 8.04 -0.36 -5.67
C ILE A 68 7.38 0.75 -4.83
N LEU A 69 7.97 1.94 -4.80
CA LEU A 69 7.43 3.06 -4.04
C LEU A 69 6.11 3.57 -4.63
N GLN A 70 6.00 3.64 -5.96
CA GLN A 70 4.75 3.98 -6.65
C GLN A 70 3.65 2.98 -6.30
N GLN A 71 3.92 1.68 -6.46
CA GLN A 71 2.95 0.63 -6.12
C GLN A 71 2.53 0.70 -4.65
N ALA A 72 3.48 0.85 -3.72
CA ALA A 72 3.18 0.97 -2.30
C ALA A 72 2.28 2.18 -1.97
N SER A 73 2.41 3.28 -2.73
CA SER A 73 1.57 4.46 -2.57
C SER A 73 0.14 4.29 -3.09
N LEU A 74 -0.10 3.32 -3.98
CA LEU A 74 -1.41 3.04 -4.57
C LEU A 74 -2.24 2.08 -3.72
N VAL A 75 -1.60 1.13 -3.05
CA VAL A 75 -2.27 0.06 -2.28
C VAL A 75 -3.19 0.60 -1.19
N THR A 76 -2.80 1.69 -0.53
CA THR A 76 -3.57 2.34 0.55
C THR A 76 -4.20 3.65 0.13
N ARG A 77 -4.20 3.96 -1.16
CA ARG A 77 -4.81 5.17 -1.70
C ARG A 77 -6.30 4.96 -1.91
N VAL A 78 -7.07 5.99 -1.58
CA VAL A 78 -8.51 6.09 -1.81
C VAL A 78 -8.83 7.39 -2.55
N GLY A 79 -10.00 7.43 -3.20
CA GLY A 79 -10.38 8.52 -4.09
C GLY A 79 -9.72 8.45 -5.46
N ALA A 80 -9.33 9.60 -6.00
CA ALA A 80 -8.80 9.70 -7.34
C ALA A 80 -7.44 8.99 -7.51
N ASP A 81 -7.27 8.37 -8.69
CA ASP A 81 -6.00 7.80 -9.15
C ASP A 81 -5.15 8.94 -9.73
N PRO A 82 -3.99 9.29 -9.13
CA PRO A 82 -3.19 10.43 -9.55
C PRO A 82 -2.58 10.28 -10.94
N GLU A 83 -2.55 9.07 -11.51
CA GLU A 83 -2.10 8.86 -12.90
C GLU A 83 -3.19 9.17 -13.92
N LYS A 84 -4.47 9.04 -13.53
CA LYS A 84 -5.63 9.29 -14.40
C LYS A 84 -6.24 10.66 -14.17
N ASP A 85 -6.27 11.09 -12.91
CA ASP A 85 -6.76 12.37 -12.46
C ASP A 85 -5.74 12.98 -11.47
N PRO A 86 -4.72 13.68 -11.98
CA PRO A 86 -3.66 14.27 -11.17
C PRO A 86 -4.14 15.30 -10.12
N CYS A 87 -5.35 15.83 -10.28
CA CYS A 87 -5.92 16.82 -9.37
C CYS A 87 -7.20 16.38 -8.66
N GLY A 88 -7.63 15.15 -8.89
CA GLY A 88 -8.73 14.56 -8.14
C GLY A 88 -8.39 14.44 -6.66
N ALA A 89 -9.40 14.69 -5.82
CA ALA A 89 -9.29 14.54 -4.38
C ALA A 89 -8.99 13.07 -4.03
N SER A 90 -7.95 12.87 -3.23
CA SER A 90 -7.51 11.54 -2.84
C SER A 90 -6.88 11.58 -1.45
N ALA A 91 -6.75 10.41 -0.84
CA ALA A 91 -6.03 10.27 0.42
C ALA A 91 -5.20 8.99 0.45
N ILE A 92 -4.12 9.01 1.21
CA ILE A 92 -3.32 7.82 1.54
C ILE A 92 -3.63 7.43 2.99
N LEU A 93 -4.12 6.21 3.18
CA LEU A 93 -4.38 5.65 4.51
C LEU A 93 -3.09 5.06 5.09
N ARG A 94 -2.47 5.77 6.04
CA ARG A 94 -1.25 5.34 6.71
C ARG A 94 -1.60 4.43 7.89
N THR A 95 -1.99 3.20 7.57
CA THR A 95 -2.34 2.16 8.55
C THR A 95 -1.13 1.64 9.32
N LYS A 96 -1.35 0.85 10.38
CA LYS A 96 -0.28 0.13 11.10
C LYS A 96 0.59 -0.69 10.13
N ARG A 97 -0.07 -1.43 9.24
CA ARG A 97 0.57 -2.24 8.21
C ARG A 97 1.37 -1.39 7.22
N TYR A 98 0.79 -0.29 6.73
CA TYR A 98 1.49 0.64 5.85
C TYR A 98 2.81 1.14 6.48
N ARG A 99 2.79 1.50 7.76
CA ARG A 99 3.97 1.97 8.50
C ARG A 99 5.04 0.89 8.63
N LEU A 100 4.65 -0.34 8.92
CA LEU A 100 5.58 -1.48 9.03
C LEU A 100 6.22 -1.81 7.69
N GLU A 101 5.43 -1.85 6.62
CA GLU A 101 5.94 -2.08 5.27
C GLU A 101 6.85 -0.93 4.80
N ALA A 102 6.49 0.32 5.11
CA ALA A 102 7.31 1.49 4.80
C ALA A 102 8.67 1.43 5.52
N PHE A 103 8.65 1.04 6.80
CA PHE A 103 9.87 0.83 7.56
C PHE A 103 10.71 -0.31 6.99
N GLY A 104 10.10 -1.45 6.65
CA GLY A 104 10.80 -2.57 6.01
C GLY A 104 11.46 -2.18 4.69
N ARG A 105 10.79 -1.36 3.87
CA ARG A 105 11.37 -0.77 2.64
C ARG A 105 12.56 0.14 2.96
N GLN A 106 12.42 1.00 3.96
CA GLN A 106 13.49 1.93 4.34
C GLN A 106 14.73 1.18 4.84
N GLU A 107 14.57 0.25 5.78
CA GLU A 107 15.69 -0.54 6.29
C GLU A 107 16.36 -1.35 5.18
N ALA A 108 15.60 -1.98 4.27
CA ALA A 108 16.18 -2.68 3.11
C ALA A 108 17.09 -1.77 2.26
N ALA A 109 16.60 -0.56 1.96
CA ALA A 109 17.33 0.42 1.17
C ALA A 109 18.58 0.94 1.91
N GLU A 110 18.48 1.20 3.21
CA GLU A 110 19.58 1.68 4.03
C GLU A 110 20.65 0.61 4.27
N SER A 111 20.23 -0.62 4.60
CA SER A 111 21.12 -1.78 4.77
C SER A 111 21.89 -2.10 3.49
N LYS A 112 21.24 -2.03 2.31
CA LYS A 112 21.92 -2.19 1.02
C LYS A 112 22.98 -1.10 0.76
N LYS A 113 22.68 0.15 1.11
CA LYS A 113 23.64 1.27 1.00
C LYS A 113 24.81 1.10 1.97
N GLN A 114 24.55 0.64 3.18
CA GLN A 114 25.55 0.50 4.25
C GLN A 114 26.28 -0.85 4.26
N LYS A 115 25.88 -1.82 3.42
CA LYS A 115 26.37 -3.21 3.43
C LYS A 115 26.26 -3.87 4.81
N LYS A 116 25.13 -3.64 5.48
CA LYS A 116 24.80 -4.22 6.79
C LYS A 116 23.55 -5.07 6.68
N ASP A 117 23.33 -5.92 7.67
CA ASP A 117 22.09 -6.69 7.77
C ASP A 117 20.88 -5.79 8.04
N VAL A 118 19.71 -6.24 7.60
CA VAL A 118 18.44 -5.55 7.85
C VAL A 118 18.02 -5.76 9.30
N ARG A 119 17.69 -4.68 10.00
CA ARG A 119 17.26 -4.75 11.39
C ARG A 119 15.74 -4.87 11.47
N MET A 120 15.27 -5.65 12.43
CA MET A 120 13.85 -5.74 12.80
C MET A 120 13.71 -5.41 14.29
N PRO A 121 13.66 -4.12 14.66
CA PRO A 121 13.57 -3.73 16.05
C PRO A 121 12.17 -4.04 16.60
N ASP A 122 12.07 -5.02 17.50
CA ASP A 122 10.81 -5.41 18.15
C ASP A 122 10.14 -4.21 18.86
N GLU A 123 10.92 -3.27 19.41
CA GLU A 123 10.39 -2.04 20.00
C GLU A 123 9.63 -1.16 19.01
N PHE A 124 10.11 -1.07 17.76
CA PHE A 124 9.39 -0.33 16.72
C PHE A 124 8.10 -1.04 16.33
N ILE A 125 8.15 -2.37 16.20
CA ILE A 125 6.98 -3.20 15.90
C ILE A 125 5.91 -2.98 16.97
N GLN A 126 6.28 -3.09 18.24
CA GLN A 126 5.38 -2.87 19.36
C GLN A 126 4.80 -1.45 19.34
N LYS A 127 5.64 -0.43 19.12
CA LYS A 127 5.19 0.96 18.99
C LYS A 127 4.16 1.14 17.89
N VAL A 128 4.28 0.46 16.75
CA VAL A 128 3.30 0.54 15.65
C VAL A 128 2.03 -0.23 15.97
N VAL A 129 2.14 -1.42 16.56
CA VAL A 129 1.00 -2.22 17.03
C VAL A 129 0.16 -1.42 18.04
N ASP A 130 0.81 -0.66 18.91
CA ASP A 130 0.15 0.14 19.96
C ASP A 130 -0.37 1.50 19.49
N MET A 131 -0.22 1.84 18.21
CA MET A 131 -0.72 3.13 17.69
C MET A 131 -2.25 3.20 17.80
N PRO A 132 -2.81 4.19 18.50
CA PRO A 132 -4.26 4.30 18.67
C PRO A 132 -4.96 4.89 17.45
N ASN A 133 -4.20 5.56 16.58
CA ASN A 133 -4.75 6.35 15.48
C ASN A 133 -4.22 5.89 14.12
N MET A 134 -5.10 5.89 13.12
CA MET A 134 -4.75 5.86 11.71
C MET A 134 -4.50 7.30 11.22
N GLU A 135 -3.42 7.50 10.47
CA GLU A 135 -3.19 8.76 9.76
C GLU A 135 -3.78 8.70 8.35
N VAL A 136 -4.39 9.80 7.91
CA VAL A 136 -4.90 9.99 6.56
C VAL A 136 -4.28 11.24 5.98
N GLU A 137 -3.38 11.05 5.02
CA GLU A 137 -2.79 12.16 4.25
C GLU A 137 -3.72 12.47 3.09
N VAL A 138 -4.42 13.60 3.17
CA VAL A 138 -5.31 14.08 2.12
C VAL A 138 -4.49 14.92 1.15
N GLN A 139 -4.73 14.75 -0.14
CA GLN A 139 -4.13 15.54 -1.21
C GLN A 139 -5.22 16.17 -2.07
N LEU A 140 -5.11 17.48 -2.27
CA LEU A 140 -6.08 18.29 -3.00
C LEU A 140 -5.38 19.23 -3.98
N CYS A 141 -6.12 19.67 -5.00
CA CYS A 141 -5.74 20.76 -5.87
C CYS A 141 -6.67 21.97 -5.70
N GLY A 142 -6.13 23.17 -5.90
CA GLY A 142 -6.86 24.43 -5.83
C GLY A 142 -6.14 25.54 -6.61
N ASP A 143 -6.82 26.68 -6.80
CA ASP A 143 -6.29 27.80 -7.60
C ASP A 143 -5.45 28.79 -6.79
N ASP A 144 -5.53 28.71 -5.46
CA ASP A 144 -4.78 29.55 -4.53
C ASP A 144 -3.79 28.71 -3.70
N GLU A 145 -2.70 29.29 -3.21
CA GLU A 145 -1.69 28.57 -2.44
C GLU A 145 -2.09 28.29 -0.97
N TYR A 146 -3.10 28.98 -0.44
CA TYR A 146 -3.64 28.80 0.92
C TYR A 146 -5.06 28.22 0.92
N PHE A 147 -5.57 27.76 -0.22
CA PHE A 147 -6.95 27.29 -0.36
C PHE A 147 -7.39 26.26 0.69
N ALA A 148 -6.46 25.41 1.16
CA ALA A 148 -6.70 24.33 2.11
C ALA A 148 -6.37 24.68 3.58
N GLU A 149 -5.93 25.90 3.90
CA GLU A 149 -5.39 26.26 5.23
C GLU A 149 -6.32 25.89 6.40
N LYS A 150 -7.64 25.98 6.20
CA LYS A 150 -8.67 25.64 7.19
C LYS A 150 -9.60 24.53 6.72
N ALA A 151 -9.08 23.62 5.90
CA ALA A 151 -9.85 22.45 5.49
C ALA A 151 -10.23 21.61 6.73
N ASP A 152 -11.48 21.18 6.82
CA ASP A 152 -11.96 20.17 7.77
C ASP A 152 -12.22 18.86 7.04
N ILE A 153 -12.21 17.75 7.76
CA ILE A 153 -12.42 16.41 7.21
C ILE A 153 -13.27 15.56 8.15
N VAL A 154 -14.17 14.76 7.57
CA VAL A 154 -14.90 13.71 8.29
C VAL A 154 -14.95 12.43 7.47
N PHE A 155 -15.03 11.30 8.17
CA PHE A 155 -15.49 10.06 7.55
C PHE A 155 -17.00 9.98 7.69
N GLN A 156 -17.67 9.65 6.60
CA GLN A 156 -19.08 9.28 6.62
C GLN A 156 -19.20 7.76 6.51
N GLN A 157 -19.75 7.13 7.54
CA GLN A 157 -20.03 5.69 7.59
C GLN A 157 -21.45 5.47 8.12
N LYS A 158 -22.26 4.67 7.42
CA LYS A 158 -23.62 4.29 7.86
C LYS A 158 -24.47 5.50 8.29
N GLY A 159 -24.32 6.64 7.60
CA GLY A 159 -25.04 7.90 7.88
C GLY A 159 -24.52 8.72 9.07
N LYS A 160 -23.39 8.33 9.68
CA LYS A 160 -22.74 9.07 10.77
C LYS A 160 -21.46 9.74 10.28
N ASN A 161 -21.24 10.97 10.75
CA ASN A 161 -19.98 11.68 10.54
C ASN A 161 -19.04 11.42 11.73
N ILE A 162 -17.87 10.88 11.44
CA ILE A 162 -16.80 10.60 12.39
C ILE A 162 -15.74 11.67 12.17
N ARG A 163 -15.38 12.39 13.23
CA ARG A 163 -14.37 13.45 13.20
C ARG A 163 -12.99 12.90 13.55
N PRO A 164 -11.90 13.48 13.02
CA PRO A 164 -10.56 13.15 13.45
C PRO A 164 -10.33 13.58 14.91
N VAL A 165 -9.43 12.89 15.59
CA VAL A 165 -8.95 13.27 16.92
C VAL A 165 -7.96 14.44 16.85
N ASP A 166 -7.31 14.60 15.71
CA ASP A 166 -6.32 15.65 15.45
C ASP A 166 -6.22 15.91 13.95
N LEU A 167 -5.95 17.17 13.59
CA LEU A 167 -5.87 17.62 12.21
C LEU A 167 -4.70 18.60 12.08
N SER A 168 -3.71 18.25 11.26
CA SER A 168 -2.59 19.15 10.98
C SER A 168 -3.07 20.33 10.14
N PRO A 169 -2.43 21.51 10.27
CA PRO A 169 -2.56 22.55 9.26
C PRO A 169 -2.23 21.99 7.88
N ALA A 170 -2.89 22.54 6.85
CA ALA A 170 -2.52 22.20 5.49
C ALA A 170 -1.19 22.85 5.10
N ASP A 171 -0.40 22.11 4.36
CA ASP A 171 0.81 22.61 3.74
C ASP A 171 0.45 23.74 2.77
N ARG A 172 1.31 24.77 2.67
CA ARG A 172 1.22 25.74 1.59
C ARG A 172 1.25 25.01 0.24
N GLY A 173 0.33 25.39 -0.63
CA GLY A 173 0.17 24.82 -1.97
C GLY A 173 1.47 24.90 -2.76
N ARG A 174 1.90 23.76 -3.30
CA ARG A 174 3.00 23.69 -4.28
C ARG A 174 2.42 23.85 -5.67
N LYS A 175 3.10 24.61 -6.53
CA LYS A 175 2.65 24.79 -7.92
C LYS A 175 2.59 23.44 -8.63
N ASN A 176 1.49 23.23 -9.36
CA ASN A 176 1.36 22.11 -10.28
C ASN A 176 1.97 22.48 -11.63
N ASP A 177 2.61 21.50 -12.26
CA ASP A 177 3.03 21.61 -13.66
C ASP A 177 1.90 21.04 -14.53
N GLY A 178 1.13 21.89 -15.24
CA GLY A 178 0.09 21.41 -16.16
C GLY A 178 -1.11 22.33 -16.36
N THR A 179 -2.15 21.81 -17.03
CA THR A 179 -3.44 22.45 -17.23
C THR A 179 -4.42 22.02 -16.12
N GLY A 180 -4.91 22.94 -15.31
CA GLY A 180 -5.78 22.65 -14.16
C GLY A 180 -5.52 23.60 -13.00
N PRO A 181 -6.01 23.28 -11.78
CA PRO A 181 -5.78 24.14 -10.62
C PRO A 181 -4.28 24.32 -10.34
N ALA A 182 -3.91 25.57 -10.05
CA ALA A 182 -2.52 26.01 -10.04
C ALA A 182 -1.67 25.40 -8.91
N TYR A 183 -2.30 24.96 -7.83
CA TYR A 183 -1.62 24.50 -6.62
C TYR A 183 -2.12 23.14 -6.15
N ARG A 184 -1.25 22.41 -5.48
CA ARG A 184 -1.53 21.17 -4.76
C ARG A 184 -1.10 21.31 -3.31
N SER A 185 -2.03 21.04 -2.40
CA SER A 185 -1.81 21.07 -0.96
C SER A 185 -2.08 19.69 -0.35
N ARG A 186 -1.57 19.50 0.86
CA ARG A 186 -1.75 18.28 1.65
C ARG A 186 -1.97 18.63 3.11
N PHE A 187 -2.72 17.81 3.81
CA PHE A 187 -2.82 17.84 5.26
C PHE A 187 -2.99 16.43 5.79
N THR A 188 -2.71 16.23 7.07
CA THR A 188 -2.84 14.92 7.73
C THR A 188 -3.90 14.99 8.81
N ALA A 189 -4.86 14.08 8.75
CA ALA A 189 -5.85 13.86 9.78
C ALA A 189 -5.56 12.57 10.54
N ARG A 190 -5.84 12.54 11.84
CA ARG A 190 -5.70 11.34 12.69
C ARG A 190 -7.08 10.89 13.12
N PHE A 191 -7.41 9.63 12.87
CA PHE A 191 -8.65 9.01 13.31
C PHE A 191 -8.34 7.87 14.26
N GLY A 192 -8.97 7.85 15.43
CA GLY A 192 -8.82 6.73 16.36
C GLY A 192 -9.34 5.44 15.73
N TYR A 193 -8.59 4.35 15.80
CA TYR A 193 -9.03 3.06 15.24
C TYR A 193 -10.34 2.55 15.86
N GLU A 194 -10.69 3.02 17.06
CA GLU A 194 -11.94 2.71 17.76
C GLU A 194 -13.13 3.58 17.30
N SER A 195 -12.90 4.67 16.57
CA SER A 195 -13.96 5.63 16.20
C SER A 195 -14.66 5.30 14.88
N PHE A 196 -14.11 4.41 14.07
CA PHE A 196 -14.64 4.03 12.77
C PHE A 196 -14.63 2.51 12.56
N ASP A 197 -15.46 2.03 11.64
CA ASP A 197 -15.52 0.62 11.24
C ASP A 197 -14.53 0.38 10.09
N PRO A 198 -13.48 -0.45 10.26
CA PRO A 198 -12.47 -0.71 9.22
C PRO A 198 -13.01 -1.54 8.04
N HIS A 199 -14.22 -2.08 8.15
CA HIS A 199 -14.87 -2.89 7.09
C HIS A 199 -16.11 -2.21 6.52
N ALA A 200 -16.39 -0.96 6.89
CA ALA A 200 -17.50 -0.20 6.32
C ALA A 200 -17.11 0.50 5.03
N LYS A 201 -18.04 0.54 4.07
CA LYS A 201 -17.98 1.52 2.99
C LYS A 201 -17.93 2.91 3.61
N THR A 202 -16.88 3.66 3.28
CA THR A 202 -16.61 4.98 3.84
C THR A 202 -16.56 6.01 2.72
N THR A 203 -17.13 7.17 2.96
CA THR A 203 -16.95 8.36 2.11
C THR A 203 -16.15 9.37 2.91
N ILE A 204 -15.08 9.89 2.34
CA ILE A 204 -14.32 10.99 2.95
C ILE A 204 -14.93 12.30 2.43
N ILE A 205 -15.29 13.17 3.37
CA ILE A 205 -15.83 14.49 3.07
C ILE A 205 -14.83 15.52 3.58
N VAL A 206 -14.35 16.36 2.69
CA VAL A 206 -13.48 17.50 3.00
C VAL A 206 -14.26 18.78 2.78
N THR A 207 -14.25 19.67 3.77
CA THR A 207 -14.87 21.00 3.67
C THR A 207 -13.77 22.05 3.68
N LEU A 208 -13.70 22.86 2.64
CA LEU A 208 -12.73 23.96 2.53
C LEU A 208 -13.21 25.20 3.29
N GLN A 209 -12.31 26.16 3.45
CA GLN A 209 -12.56 27.40 4.20
C GLN A 209 -13.68 28.27 3.62
N ASP A 210 -13.93 28.16 2.31
CA ASP A 210 -14.99 28.87 1.58
C ASP A 210 -16.34 28.13 1.65
N GLY A 211 -16.40 26.99 2.33
CA GLY A 211 -17.59 26.15 2.46
C GLY A 211 -17.76 25.14 1.33
N GLN A 212 -16.88 25.11 0.32
CA GLN A 212 -16.93 24.07 -0.71
C GLN A 212 -16.66 22.71 -0.08
N THR A 213 -17.42 21.71 -0.52
CA THR A 213 -17.26 20.33 -0.07
C THR A 213 -16.79 19.44 -1.22
N MET A 214 -15.79 18.62 -0.94
CA MET A 214 -15.32 17.57 -1.82
C MET A 214 -15.61 16.24 -1.14
N GLN A 215 -16.12 15.29 -1.92
CA GLN A 215 -16.46 13.97 -1.43
C GLN A 215 -15.83 12.93 -2.35
N PHE A 216 -15.20 11.92 -1.76
CA PHE A 216 -14.66 10.81 -2.53
C PHE A 216 -14.81 9.49 -1.77
N ASP A 217 -15.04 8.43 -2.54
CA ASP A 217 -15.19 7.09 -2.01
C ASP A 217 -13.86 6.57 -1.46
N ALA A 218 -13.94 6.05 -0.24
CA ALA A 218 -12.85 5.42 0.47
C ALA A 218 -13.36 4.11 1.05
N ASP A 219 -13.71 3.15 0.18
CA ASP A 219 -14.22 1.87 0.64
C ASP A 219 -13.12 1.11 1.40
N PHE A 220 -13.08 1.31 2.72
CA PHE A 220 -12.14 0.69 3.64
C PHE A 220 -12.18 -0.84 3.53
N ALA A 221 -13.32 -1.38 3.11
CA ALA A 221 -13.46 -2.80 2.93
C ALA A 221 -12.67 -3.36 1.72
N GLN A 222 -12.17 -2.50 0.83
CA GLN A 222 -11.43 -2.90 -0.35
C GLN A 222 -9.92 -2.62 -0.23
N VAL A 223 -9.47 -1.99 0.85
CA VAL A 223 -8.06 -1.64 1.08
C VAL A 223 -7.32 -2.86 1.65
N LYS A 224 -6.35 -3.39 0.90
CA LYS A 224 -5.63 -4.64 1.20
C LYS A 224 -4.15 -4.41 1.48
#